data_AF-A0A9E5YQ70-F1
#
_entry.id   AF-A0A9E5YQ70-F1
#
_cell.length_a   1.000
_cell.length_b   1.000
_cell.length_c   1.000
_cell.angle_alpha   90.00
_cell.angle_beta   90.00
_cell.angle_gamma   90.00
#
_symmetry.space_group_name_H-M   'P 1'
#
loop_
_entity.id
_entity.type
_entity.pdbx_description
1 polymer ?
#
loop_
_entity_poly.entity_id
_entity_poly.type
_entity_poly.pdbx_seq_one_letter_code
_entity_poly.pdbx_strand_id
1 'polypeptide(L)'
;MFAEQSAGGKITMNLRKGHSSVYLQYPTVGESMGAEMFEVVVRDDVLIFRFKVKPVDSNQKSDEDHLHEMELSSVTVDDDYIINKFTDFIQSKTISAFHLEITSRGKCLVFNIAEGPGRINGLTLNIERKIC
;
A
#
# COMPACT_ATOMS: atom_id res chain seq x y z
N MET A 1 -20.16 10.98 29.38
CA MET A 1 -19.72 9.89 28.48
C MET A 1 -19.68 10.51 27.09
N PHE A 2 -18.52 11.03 26.69
CA PHE A 2 -18.36 11.72 25.41
C PHE A 2 -17.99 10.67 24.37
N ALA A 3 -18.84 10.49 23.36
CA ALA A 3 -18.48 9.74 22.17
C ALA A 3 -17.40 10.55 21.43
N GLU A 4 -16.17 10.05 21.45
CA GLU A 4 -15.10 10.55 20.60
C GLU A 4 -15.52 10.29 19.14
N GLN A 5 -15.85 11.35 18.40
CA GLN A 5 -15.98 11.26 16.96
C GLN A 5 -14.57 11.01 16.41
N SER A 6 -14.26 9.76 16.03
CA SER A 6 -13.08 9.46 15.22
C SER A 6 -13.26 10.20 13.90
N ALA A 7 -12.61 11.36 13.78
CA ALA A 7 -12.57 12.16 12.57
C ALA A 7 -11.74 11.40 11.53
N GLY A 8 -12.40 10.50 10.80
CA GLY A 8 -11.84 9.81 9.65
C GLY A 8 -11.25 10.81 8.67
N GLY A 9 -10.06 10.50 8.16
CA GLY A 9 -9.31 11.36 7.25
C GLY A 9 -8.87 10.59 6.02
N LYS A 10 -8.71 11.28 4.89
CA LYS A 10 -8.21 10.69 3.66
C LYS A 10 -7.25 11.66 2.98
N ILE A 11 -6.12 11.12 2.52
CA ILE A 11 -5.23 11.81 1.58
C ILE A 11 -5.06 10.94 0.34
N THR A 12 -5.21 11.57 -0.82
CA THR A 12 -4.92 10.93 -2.11
C THR A 12 -3.66 11.56 -2.67
N MET A 13 -2.67 10.73 -3.01
CA MET A 13 -1.40 11.14 -3.58
C MET A 13 -1.28 10.53 -4.97
N ASN A 14 -1.28 11.39 -5.99
CA ASN A 14 -1.04 10.92 -7.34
C ASN A 14 0.44 10.55 -7.48
N LEU A 15 0.67 9.31 -7.86
CA LEU A 15 1.97 8.80 -8.23
C LEU A 15 2.42 9.47 -9.54
N ARG A 16 3.72 9.78 -9.66
CA ARG A 16 4.24 10.39 -10.89
C ARG A 16 4.18 9.37 -12.01
N LYS A 17 3.34 9.65 -13.01
CA LYS A 17 3.12 8.78 -14.17
C LYS A 17 4.47 8.39 -14.80
N GLY A 18 4.76 7.10 -14.87
CA GLY A 18 5.98 6.54 -15.46
C GLY A 18 7.22 6.52 -14.55
N HIS A 19 7.14 7.03 -13.32
CA HIS A 19 8.28 7.07 -12.38
C HIS A 19 8.03 6.37 -11.04
N SER A 20 6.76 6.13 -10.69
CA SER A 20 6.41 5.52 -9.42
C SER A 20 6.05 4.04 -9.63
N SER A 21 7.01 3.18 -9.33
CA SER A 21 6.77 1.74 -9.18
C SER A 21 6.48 1.43 -7.72
N VAL A 22 5.66 0.41 -7.50
CA VAL A 22 5.61 -0.30 -6.22
C VAL A 22 6.49 -1.53 -6.33
N TYR A 23 7.26 -1.81 -5.28
CA TYR A 23 8.04 -3.03 -5.19
C TYR A 23 7.23 -4.08 -4.45
N LEU A 24 7.06 -5.25 -5.07
CA LEU A 24 6.31 -6.38 -4.54
C LEU A 24 7.32 -7.48 -4.21
N GLN A 25 7.42 -7.84 -2.93
CA GLN A 25 8.31 -8.90 -2.50
C GLN A 25 7.51 -10.16 -2.18
N TYR A 26 7.94 -11.28 -2.74
CA TYR A 26 7.45 -12.62 -2.46
C TYR A 26 8.58 -13.45 -1.81
N PRO A 27 8.31 -14.66 -1.29
CA PRO A 27 9.33 -15.45 -0.59
C PRO A 27 10.61 -15.73 -1.41
N THR A 28 10.49 -15.82 -2.73
CA THR A 28 11.60 -16.23 -3.62
C THR A 28 11.91 -15.23 -4.74
N VAL A 29 11.09 -14.19 -4.92
CA VAL A 29 11.23 -13.23 -6.03
C VAL A 29 10.82 -11.83 -5.57
N GLY A 30 11.51 -10.82 -6.08
CA GLY A 30 11.17 -9.41 -5.90
C GLY A 30 10.88 -8.79 -7.26
N GLU A 31 9.77 -8.06 -7.34
CA GLU A 31 9.23 -7.53 -8.60
C GLU A 31 8.85 -6.07 -8.44
N SER A 32 8.64 -5.39 -9.56
CA SER A 32 8.18 -4.02 -9.56
C SER A 32 7.03 -3.84 -10.52
N MET A 33 5.97 -3.19 -10.08
CA MET A 33 4.81 -2.90 -10.91
C MET A 33 4.56 -1.41 -10.99
N GLY A 34 4.20 -0.94 -12.18
CA GLY A 34 3.74 0.43 -12.33
C GLY A 34 2.52 0.70 -11.46
N ALA A 35 2.55 1.79 -10.70
CA ALA A 35 1.45 2.20 -9.87
C ALA A 35 0.86 3.53 -10.38
N GLU A 36 -0.45 3.55 -10.57
CA GLU A 36 -1.19 4.71 -11.08
C GLU A 36 -1.62 5.66 -9.96
N MET A 37 -1.80 5.12 -8.75
CA MET A 37 -2.36 5.84 -7.61
C MET A 37 -1.87 5.26 -6.29
N PHE A 38 -1.64 6.14 -5.32
CA PHE A 38 -1.45 5.81 -3.91
C PHE A 38 -2.40 6.66 -3.06
N GLU A 39 -3.15 6.01 -2.18
CA GLU A 39 -4.08 6.66 -1.29
C GLU A 39 -3.93 6.11 0.13
N VAL A 40 -4.06 7.00 1.11
CA VAL A 40 -4.03 6.63 2.52
C VAL A 40 -5.31 7.14 3.16
N VAL A 41 -6.03 6.22 3.80
CA VAL A 41 -7.31 6.48 4.44
C VAL A 41 -7.24 6.03 5.89
N VAL A 42 -7.77 6.83 6.79
CA VAL A 42 -7.97 6.46 8.20
C VAL A 42 -9.47 6.38 8.43
N ARG A 43 -9.94 5.20 8.80
CA ARG A 43 -11.35 4.92 9.14
C ARG A 43 -11.38 4.06 10.39
N ASP A 44 -12.11 4.50 11.41
CA ASP A 44 -12.29 3.75 12.66
C ASP A 44 -10.94 3.30 13.26
N ASP A 45 -9.97 4.21 13.26
CA ASP A 45 -8.59 4.01 13.71
C ASP A 45 -7.79 2.96 12.92
N VAL A 46 -8.31 2.48 11.79
CA VAL A 46 -7.60 1.62 10.84
C VAL A 46 -7.00 2.47 9.73
N LEU A 47 -5.69 2.33 9.52
CA LEU A 47 -4.97 2.93 8.41
C LEU A 47 -4.99 2.00 7.19
N ILE A 48 -5.56 2.47 6.10
CA ILE A 48 -5.72 1.72 4.86
C ILE A 48 -4.85 2.35 3.78
N PHE A 49 -3.87 1.58 3.29
CA PHE A 49 -3.08 1.91 2.11
C PHE A 49 -3.77 1.38 0.86
N ARG A 50 -3.95 2.21 -0.15
CA ARG A 50 -4.63 1.86 -1.41
C ARG A 50 -3.72 2.10 -2.58
N PHE A 51 -3.46 1.03 -3.33
CA PHE A 51 -2.74 1.08 -4.59
C PHE A 51 -3.65 0.70 -5.74
N LYS A 52 -3.47 1.38 -6.86
CA LYS A 52 -3.95 0.90 -8.14
C LYS A 52 -2.74 0.65 -9.02
N VAL A 53 -2.54 -0.61 -9.39
CA VAL A 53 -1.37 -1.05 -10.14
C VAL A 53 -1.77 -1.52 -11.53
N LYS A 54 -0.85 -1.36 -12.48
CA LYS A 54 -1.02 -1.82 -13.85
C LYS A 54 0.35 -2.06 -14.49
N PRO A 55 0.54 -3.17 -15.22
CA PRO A 55 1.76 -3.42 -15.98
C PRO A 55 2.06 -2.27 -16.95
N VAL A 56 3.31 -1.78 -16.95
CA VAL A 56 3.76 -0.76 -17.92
C VAL A 56 4.41 -1.36 -19.16
N ASP A 57 4.87 -2.60 -19.07
CA ASP A 57 5.49 -3.33 -20.18
C ASP A 57 5.08 -4.83 -20.19
N SER A 58 5.65 -5.60 -21.11
CA SER A 58 5.36 -7.03 -21.24
C SER A 58 5.90 -7.89 -20.10
N ASN A 59 6.98 -7.46 -19.44
CA ASN A 59 7.58 -8.21 -18.34
C ASN A 59 6.68 -8.10 -17.10
N GLN A 60 6.12 -6.92 -16.84
CA GLN A 60 5.21 -6.72 -15.71
C GLN A 60 3.87 -7.45 -15.83
N LYS A 61 3.55 -8.04 -17.00
CA LYS A 61 2.34 -8.86 -17.12
C LYS A 61 2.43 -10.14 -16.31
N SER A 62 3.59 -10.81 -16.30
CA SER A 62 3.83 -11.97 -15.44
C SER A 62 3.88 -11.58 -13.98
N ASP A 63 4.44 -10.40 -13.68
CA ASP A 63 4.48 -9.88 -12.31
C ASP A 63 3.06 -9.63 -11.77
N GLU A 64 2.13 -9.23 -12.65
CA GLU A 64 0.72 -9.14 -12.31
C GLU A 64 0.09 -10.51 -12.05
N ASP A 65 0.48 -11.58 -12.76
CA ASP A 65 0.00 -12.93 -12.45
C ASP A 65 0.44 -13.36 -11.04
N HIS A 66 1.71 -13.14 -10.69
CA HIS A 66 2.24 -13.46 -9.36
C HIS A 66 1.50 -12.72 -8.24
N LEU A 67 1.11 -11.47 -8.45
CA LEU A 67 0.32 -10.71 -7.47
C LEU A 67 -1.03 -11.40 -7.14
N HIS A 68 -1.64 -12.10 -8.09
CA HIS A 68 -2.90 -12.81 -7.88
C HIS A 68 -2.70 -14.24 -7.37
N GLU A 69 -1.57 -14.87 -7.67
CA GLU A 69 -1.35 -16.31 -7.49
C GLU A 69 -0.42 -16.65 -6.31
N MET A 70 0.49 -15.75 -5.94
CA MET A 70 1.51 -15.98 -4.93
C MET A 70 1.19 -15.28 -3.61
N GLU A 71 1.80 -15.78 -2.52
CA GLU A 71 1.74 -15.11 -1.23
C GLU A 71 2.71 -13.92 -1.20
N LEU A 72 2.14 -12.72 -1.16
CA LEU A 72 2.89 -11.48 -1.05
C LEU A 72 3.45 -11.34 0.36
N SER A 73 4.75 -11.05 0.48
CA SER A 73 5.47 -10.87 1.74
C SER A 73 5.57 -9.40 2.16
N SER A 74 5.84 -8.50 1.22
CA SER A 74 5.82 -7.07 1.49
C SER A 74 5.57 -6.21 0.26
N VAL A 75 5.15 -4.96 0.49
CA VAL A 75 5.06 -3.91 -0.52
C VAL A 75 5.86 -2.70 -0.09
N THR A 76 6.73 -2.20 -0.96
CA THR A 76 7.55 -1.02 -0.67
C THR A 76 7.28 0.10 -1.67
N VAL A 77 7.12 1.32 -1.15
CA VAL A 77 7.12 2.56 -1.94
C VAL A 77 8.37 3.36 -1.60
N ASP A 78 9.22 3.57 -2.59
CA ASP A 78 10.41 4.40 -2.47
C ASP A 78 10.18 5.74 -3.18
N ASP A 79 9.45 6.64 -2.51
CA ASP A 79 9.19 8.00 -2.99
C ASP A 79 9.11 8.95 -1.79
N ASP A 80 10.14 9.78 -1.62
CA ASP A 80 10.27 10.72 -0.51
C ASP A 80 9.08 11.68 -0.39
N TYR A 81 8.48 12.11 -1.51
CA TYR A 81 7.35 13.02 -1.48
C TYR A 81 6.14 12.35 -0.82
N ILE A 82 5.92 11.08 -1.14
CA ILE A 82 4.84 10.28 -0.57
C ILE A 82 5.12 9.99 0.89
N ILE A 83 6.34 9.55 1.20
CA ILE A 83 6.77 9.20 2.56
C ILE A 83 6.60 10.39 3.50
N ASN A 84 7.00 11.59 3.06
CA ASN A 84 6.87 12.81 3.85
C ASN A 84 5.39 13.19 4.05
N LYS A 85 4.59 13.24 2.98
CA LYS A 85 3.15 13.52 3.08
C LYS A 85 2.39 12.53 3.96
N PHE A 86 2.74 11.25 3.85
CA PHE A 86 2.19 10.20 4.69
C PHE A 86 2.52 10.48 6.16
N THR A 87 3.78 10.76 6.46
CA THR A 87 4.27 11.03 7.81
C THR A 87 3.54 12.21 8.45
N ASP A 88 3.41 13.31 7.71
CA ASP A 88 2.66 14.50 8.14
C ASP A 88 1.20 14.18 8.45
N PHE A 89 0.57 13.32 7.64
CA PHE A 89 -0.84 12.97 7.78
C PHE A 89 -1.13 12.07 8.99
N ILE A 90 -0.20 11.17 9.34
CA ILE A 90 -0.40 10.25 10.47
C ILE A 90 0.11 10.80 11.80
N GLN A 91 0.89 11.88 11.81
CA GLN A 91 1.56 12.40 13.00
C GLN A 91 0.62 12.66 14.19
N SER A 92 -0.63 13.03 13.93
CA SER A 92 -1.64 13.36 14.96
C SER A 92 -2.75 12.31 15.10
N LYS A 93 -2.59 11.13 14.50
CA LYS A 93 -3.64 10.10 14.44
C LYS A 93 -3.27 8.88 15.27
N THR A 94 -4.21 8.39 16.05
CA THR A 94 -4.11 7.09 16.72
C THR A 94 -4.51 6.00 15.74
N ILE A 95 -3.62 5.05 15.49
CA ILE A 95 -3.84 3.94 14.57
C ILE A 95 -3.76 2.63 15.34
N SER A 96 -4.82 1.83 15.25
CA SER A 96 -4.93 0.53 15.93
C SER A 96 -4.62 -0.66 14.99
N ALA A 97 -4.80 -0.48 13.68
CA ALA A 97 -4.56 -1.52 12.70
C ALA A 97 -4.16 -0.95 11.33
N PHE A 98 -3.57 -1.81 10.50
CA PHE A 98 -3.01 -1.45 9.20
C PHE A 98 -3.49 -2.44 8.14
N HIS A 99 -4.11 -1.92 7.08
CA HIS A 99 -4.56 -2.70 5.94
C HIS A 99 -3.94 -2.19 4.65
N LEU A 100 -3.81 -3.08 3.68
CA LEU A 100 -3.39 -2.78 2.33
C LEU A 100 -4.45 -3.29 1.36
N GLU A 101 -4.84 -2.43 0.43
CA GLU A 101 -5.72 -2.74 -0.69
C GLU A 101 -4.94 -2.50 -1.99
N ILE A 102 -4.80 -3.54 -2.82
CA ILE A 102 -4.19 -3.45 -4.15
C ILE A 102 -5.24 -3.76 -5.21
N THR A 103 -5.55 -2.77 -6.05
CA THR A 103 -6.43 -2.96 -7.21
C THR A 103 -5.61 -3.29 -8.44
N SER A 104 -5.84 -4.48 -9.01
CA SER A 104 -5.22 -4.99 -10.24
C SER A 104 -6.25 -5.81 -11.03
N ARG A 105 -6.24 -5.71 -12.38
CA ARG A 105 -7.22 -6.38 -13.27
C ARG A 105 -8.70 -6.18 -12.86
N GLY A 106 -9.02 -5.04 -12.27
CA GLY A 106 -10.37 -4.75 -11.76
C GLY A 106 -10.77 -5.52 -10.49
N LYS A 107 -9.86 -6.32 -9.92
CA LYS A 107 -10.03 -6.99 -8.62
C LYS A 107 -9.32 -6.19 -7.53
N CYS A 108 -9.90 -6.17 -6.33
CA CYS A 108 -9.28 -5.60 -5.15
C CYS A 108 -8.77 -6.74 -4.26
N LEU A 109 -7.47 -6.78 -4.04
CA LEU A 109 -6.80 -7.71 -3.14
C LEU A 109 -6.58 -7.00 -1.81
N VAL A 110 -6.96 -7.62 -0.69
CA VAL A 110 -6.89 -6.98 0.63
C VAL A 110 -6.00 -7.80 1.56
N PHE A 111 -5.13 -7.10 2.28
CA PHE A 111 -4.09 -7.68 3.14
C PHE A 111 -4.06 -7.01 4.51
N ASN A 112 -3.80 -7.82 5.53
CA ASN A 112 -3.37 -7.35 6.85
C ASN A 112 -1.88 -7.04 6.82
N ILE A 113 -1.48 -5.98 7.51
CA ILE A 113 -0.08 -5.64 7.72
C ILE A 113 0.31 -5.95 9.17
N ALA A 114 1.41 -6.69 9.36
CA ALA A 114 1.80 -7.26 10.65
C ALA A 114 2.20 -6.20 11.69
N GLU A 115 2.83 -5.12 11.25
CA GLU A 115 3.29 -4.00 12.07
C GLU A 115 3.10 -2.68 11.32
N GLY A 116 3.22 -1.54 12.02
CA GLY A 116 3.24 -0.23 11.35
C GLY A 116 4.30 -0.17 10.25
N PRO A 117 4.15 0.72 9.26
CA PRO A 117 5.03 0.73 8.10
C PRO A 117 6.49 0.99 8.48
N GLY A 118 7.40 0.14 8.00
CA GLY A 118 8.84 0.31 8.16
C GLY A 118 9.40 1.36 7.20
N ARG A 119 10.56 1.95 7.54
CA ARG A 119 11.27 2.94 6.71
C ARG A 119 12.56 2.42 6.04
N ILE A 120 12.80 1.11 6.08
CA ILE A 120 14.01 0.53 5.45
C ILE A 120 13.84 0.60 3.94
N ASN A 121 14.66 1.41 3.26
CA ASN A 121 14.65 1.62 1.80
C ASN A 121 13.29 2.07 1.23
N GLY A 122 12.56 2.90 1.98
CA GLY A 122 11.22 3.38 1.60
C GLY A 122 10.15 2.99 2.61
N LEU A 123 8.88 3.30 2.30
CA LEU A 123 7.74 2.89 3.11
C LEU A 123 7.43 1.42 2.82
N THR A 124 7.82 0.53 3.72
CA THR A 124 7.63 -0.92 3.58
C THR A 124 6.46 -1.41 4.42
N LEU A 125 5.52 -2.10 3.78
CA LEU A 125 4.33 -2.71 4.35
C LEU A 125 4.53 -4.23 4.40
N ASN A 126 4.78 -4.78 5.59
CA ASN A 126 4.98 -6.22 5.77
C ASN A 126 3.63 -6.94 5.84
N ILE A 127 3.36 -7.81 4.88
CA ILE A 127 2.10 -8.55 4.80
C ILE A 127 2.09 -9.64 5.86
N GLU A 128 1.04 -9.65 6.69
CA GLU A 128 0.76 -10.75 7.61
C GLU A 128 -0.01 -11.86 6.89
N ARG A 129 -1.09 -11.49 6.18
CA ARG A 129 -1.95 -12.41 5.44
C ARG A 129 -2.84 -11.68 4.44
N LYS A 130 -3.27 -12.41 3.40
CA LYS A 130 -4.37 -12.01 2.51
C LYS A 130 -5.72 -12.31 3.15
N ILE A 131 -6.69 -11.41 2.97
CA ILE A 131 -8.04 -11.51 3.55
C ILE A 131 -9.10 -11.74 2.47
N CYS A 132 -8.94 -11.11 1.29
CA CYS A 132 -9.78 -11.37 0.12
C CYS A 132 -9.03 -11.16 -1.20
#